data_AF-A0A523N3Y3-F1
#
_entry.id   AF-A0A523N3Y3-F1
#
_cell.length_a   1.000
_cell.length_b   1.000
_cell.length_c   1.000
_cell.angle_alpha   90.00
_cell.angle_beta   90.00
_cell.angle_gamma   90.00
#
_symmetry.space_group_name_H-M   'P 1'
#
loop_
_entity.id
_entity.type
_entity.pdbx_description
1 polymer ?
#
loop_
_entity_poly.entity_id
_entity_poly.type
_entity_poly.pdbx_seq_one_letter_code
_entity_poly.pdbx_strand_id
1 'polypeptide(L)'
;MTMTIKKFWIVAFLVALGCAQTPEKPPEVTKAQKFRNMHPEERHIWMPPGEAELEKRRRNQKWLDQVAADLERLFMGYADILGDEIILENLLRGTEPQLQQLEARLDESQAQHEQRVKEMNQAVQEMEGAIGEMDSDLATLQKQQAARKVTRDDYRLAILLFRNGQYRKSIAAFKRILGKKHAPSLRDNILFGLASNFYKLKQYGQALGYLNSIIRNHPKGDKWLVSHAISGLIYNFQGQYNKAVSILETALKHRPNPDLLKIINRLLSLAKGGAVDASS
;
A
#
# COMPACT_ATOMS: atom_id res chain seq x y z
N MET A 1 64.80 -5.96 1.11
CA MET A 1 64.70 -5.14 2.33
C MET A 1 64.46 -6.09 3.50
N THR A 2 65.49 -6.83 3.92
CA THR A 2 66.37 -6.52 5.06
C THR A 2 65.63 -6.44 6.40
N MET A 3 65.95 -7.43 7.24
CA MET A 3 66.08 -7.35 8.71
C MET A 3 64.76 -7.28 9.50
N THR A 4 64.50 -7.99 10.60
CA THR A 4 65.35 -8.83 11.47
C THR A 4 64.53 -9.35 12.67
N ILE A 5 64.99 -10.46 13.29
CA ILE A 5 64.88 -10.84 14.72
C ILE A 5 63.54 -11.51 15.12
N LYS A 6 63.41 -12.83 15.31
CA LYS A 6 64.24 -13.80 16.08
C LYS A 6 64.55 -13.34 17.51
N LYS A 7 63.54 -13.05 18.32
CA LYS A 7 63.64 -13.00 19.80
C LYS A 7 62.28 -13.34 20.38
N PHE A 8 62.05 -14.61 20.74
CA PHE A 8 61.17 -15.03 21.85
C PHE A 8 61.21 -16.55 22.13
N TRP A 9 62.16 -17.28 21.53
CA TRP A 9 62.49 -18.67 21.88
C TRP A 9 63.77 -18.78 22.74
N ILE A 10 64.12 -17.74 23.50
CA ILE A 10 65.26 -17.75 24.44
C ILE A 10 64.85 -17.07 25.74
N VAL A 11 63.92 -17.68 26.47
CA VAL A 11 63.81 -17.51 27.94
C VAL A 11 63.75 -18.88 28.65
N ALA A 12 63.58 -19.97 27.91
CA ALA A 12 63.58 -21.33 28.45
C ALA A 12 64.98 -22.00 28.55
N PHE A 13 66.09 -21.28 28.34
CA PHE A 13 67.43 -21.90 28.28
C PHE A 13 68.57 -21.15 29.01
N LEU A 14 68.26 -20.15 29.83
CA LEU A 14 69.26 -19.36 30.59
C LEU A 14 68.98 -19.31 32.11
N VAL A 15 68.56 -20.45 32.67
CA VAL A 15 68.70 -20.73 34.12
C VAL A 15 69.56 -22.00 34.36
N ALA A 16 69.98 -22.71 33.30
CA ALA A 16 70.73 -23.96 33.43
C ALA A 16 72.25 -23.86 33.16
N LEU A 17 72.78 -22.75 32.63
CA LEU A 17 74.22 -22.58 32.38
C LEU A 17 74.71 -21.23 32.91
N GLY A 18 74.87 -21.17 34.23
CA GLY A 18 75.49 -20.05 34.94
C GLY A 18 76.39 -20.59 36.04
N CYS A 19 77.60 -20.98 35.65
CA CYS A 19 78.80 -21.01 36.49
C CYS A 19 78.64 -21.50 37.93
N ALA A 20 78.41 -22.80 38.14
CA ALA A 20 78.94 -23.46 39.32
C ALA A 20 80.35 -23.94 39.00
N GLN A 21 81.32 -23.01 39.04
CA GLN A 21 82.70 -23.39 39.31
C GLN A 21 82.66 -24.26 40.55
N THR A 22 83.06 -25.53 40.44
CA THR A 22 83.28 -26.38 41.60
C THR A 22 84.26 -25.65 42.50
N PRO A 23 83.88 -25.19 43.69
CA PRO A 23 84.85 -24.61 44.59
C PRO A 23 85.85 -25.72 44.89
N GLU A 24 87.13 -25.48 44.61
CA GLU A 24 88.22 -26.33 45.09
C GLU A 24 87.92 -26.68 46.55
N LYS A 25 87.82 -27.97 46.84
CA LYS A 25 87.53 -28.45 48.19
C LYS A 25 88.62 -27.86 49.09
N PRO A 26 88.32 -26.92 50.00
CA PRO A 26 89.34 -26.39 50.89
C PRO A 26 89.92 -27.57 51.68
N PRO A 27 91.23 -27.53 52.04
CA PRO A 27 91.88 -28.65 52.71
C PRO A 27 91.00 -29.12 53.85
N GLU A 28 90.68 -30.41 53.87
CA GLU A 28 89.69 -30.98 54.77
C GLU A 28 90.23 -30.91 56.20
N VAL A 29 90.01 -29.77 56.84
CA VAL A 29 90.34 -29.53 58.23
C VAL A 29 89.47 -30.51 59.02
N THR A 30 90.08 -31.59 59.51
CA THR A 30 89.39 -32.57 60.35
C THR A 30 88.63 -31.82 61.46
N LYS A 31 87.45 -32.31 61.86
CA LYS A 31 86.64 -31.67 62.93
C LYS A 31 87.51 -31.23 64.12
N ALA A 32 88.51 -32.03 64.48
CA ALA A 32 89.52 -31.73 65.50
C ALA A 32 90.36 -30.46 65.27
N GLN A 33 90.79 -30.14 64.05
CA GLN A 33 91.54 -28.92 63.75
C GLN A 33 90.65 -27.67 63.72
N LYS A 34 89.37 -27.80 63.34
CA LYS A 34 88.41 -26.67 63.34
C LYS A 34 88.11 -26.17 64.76
N PHE A 35 88.13 -27.06 65.75
CA PHE A 35 88.02 -26.71 67.18
C PHE A 35 89.29 -26.07 67.76
N ARG A 36 90.48 -26.35 67.20
CA ARG A 36 91.75 -25.77 67.69
C ARG A 36 91.95 -24.32 67.29
N ASN A 37 91.34 -23.88 66.18
CA ASN A 37 91.55 -22.54 65.62
C ASN A 37 90.43 -21.53 65.96
N MET A 38 89.44 -21.91 66.78
CA MET A 38 88.39 -20.99 67.25
C MET A 38 88.92 -20.07 68.35
N HIS A 39 88.71 -18.76 68.17
CA HIS A 39 89.04 -17.77 69.19
C HIS A 39 88.26 -18.06 70.49
N PRO A 40 88.84 -17.83 71.68
CA PRO A 40 88.22 -18.15 72.96
C PRO A 40 86.80 -17.61 73.16
N GLU A 41 86.49 -16.49 72.52
CA GLU A 41 85.22 -15.76 72.64
C GLU A 41 84.13 -16.28 71.70
N GLU A 42 84.52 -17.00 70.63
CA GLU A 42 83.60 -17.68 69.72
C GLU A 42 83.20 -19.07 70.24
N ARG A 43 83.82 -19.52 71.34
CA ARG A 43 83.41 -20.70 72.09
C ARG A 43 82.18 -20.38 72.92
N HIS A 44 81.05 -20.19 72.25
CA HIS A 44 79.77 -20.21 72.91
C HIS A 44 79.55 -21.62 73.46
N ILE A 45 79.78 -21.78 74.77
CA ILE A 45 79.31 -22.94 75.52
C ILE A 45 77.79 -22.88 75.43
N TRP A 46 77.22 -23.66 74.53
CA TRP A 46 75.78 -23.84 74.47
C TRP A 46 75.35 -24.46 75.79
N MET A 47 74.86 -23.63 76.70
CA MET A 47 74.15 -24.11 77.86
C MET A 47 72.75 -24.46 77.38
N PRO A 48 72.33 -25.74 77.52
CA PRO A 48 70.98 -26.12 77.19
C PRO A 48 70.02 -25.17 77.92
N PRO A 49 69.05 -24.56 77.23
CA PRO A 49 68.10 -23.69 77.88
C PRO A 49 67.41 -24.45 79.00
N GLY A 50 67.17 -23.77 80.13
CA GLY A 50 66.45 -24.37 81.26
C GLY A 50 65.06 -24.86 80.84
N GLU A 51 64.50 -25.81 81.60
CA GLU A 51 63.23 -26.47 81.27
C GLU A 51 62.09 -25.47 81.03
N ALA A 52 61.99 -24.40 81.83
CA ALA A 52 60.98 -23.35 81.68
C ALA A 52 61.09 -22.56 80.35
N GLU A 53 62.30 -22.33 79.86
CA GLU A 53 62.54 -21.63 78.58
C GLU A 53 62.23 -22.56 77.40
N LEU A 54 62.57 -23.85 77.51
CA LEU A 54 62.18 -24.86 76.52
C LEU A 54 60.66 -25.02 76.45
N GLU A 55 59.95 -25.01 77.57
CA GLU A 55 58.49 -25.03 77.61
C GLU A 55 57.86 -23.80 76.95
N LYS A 56 58.39 -22.60 77.23
CA LYS A 56 57.93 -21.37 76.58
C LYS A 56 58.11 -21.45 75.06
N ARG A 57 59.25 -21.97 74.59
CA ARG A 57 59.48 -22.20 73.16
C ARG A 57 58.52 -23.22 72.56
N ARG A 58 58.24 -24.32 73.27
CA ARG A 58 57.24 -25.31 72.82
C ARG A 58 55.83 -24.69 72.73
N ARG A 59 55.44 -23.85 73.70
CA ARG A 59 54.16 -23.11 73.65
C ARG A 59 54.12 -22.14 72.48
N ASN A 60 55.20 -21.38 72.27
CA ASN A 60 55.31 -20.44 71.14
C ASN A 60 55.28 -21.17 69.80
N GLN A 61 55.97 -22.31 69.69
CA GLN A 61 55.97 -23.11 68.47
C GLN A 61 54.56 -23.62 68.16
N LYS A 62 53.84 -24.18 69.15
CA LYS A 62 52.44 -24.59 68.97
C LYS A 62 51.54 -23.43 68.53
N TRP A 63 51.76 -22.22 69.05
CA TRP A 63 51.02 -21.04 68.62
C TRP A 63 51.35 -20.64 67.19
N LEU A 64 52.63 -20.64 66.80
CA LEU A 64 53.07 -20.38 65.43
C LEU A 64 52.53 -21.41 64.45
N ASP A 65 52.51 -22.69 64.83
CA ASP A 65 51.95 -23.77 64.02
C ASP A 65 50.44 -23.57 63.80
N GLN A 66 49.71 -23.10 64.82
CA GLN A 66 48.29 -22.76 64.70
C GLN A 66 48.07 -21.57 63.75
N VAL A 67 48.85 -20.50 63.89
CA VAL A 67 48.76 -19.33 63.00
C VAL A 67 49.11 -19.72 61.56
N ALA A 68 50.11 -20.57 61.35
CA ALA A 68 50.46 -21.08 60.04
C ALA A 68 49.31 -21.87 59.41
N ALA A 69 48.66 -22.77 60.18
CA ALA A 69 47.50 -23.53 59.70
C ALA A 69 46.30 -22.62 59.37
N ASP A 70 46.06 -21.57 60.15
CA ASP A 70 45.00 -20.60 59.87
C ASP A 70 45.29 -19.77 58.61
N LEU A 71 46.57 -19.40 58.38
CA LEU A 71 47.00 -18.74 57.14
C LEU A 71 46.88 -19.66 55.92
N GLU A 72 47.25 -20.93 56.03
CA GLU A 72 47.10 -21.91 54.93
C GLU A 72 45.64 -22.08 54.52
N ARG A 73 44.70 -22.11 55.48
CA ARG A 73 43.26 -22.13 55.18
C ARG A 73 42.82 -20.89 54.41
N LEU A 74 43.29 -19.71 54.81
CA LEU A 74 42.99 -18.47 54.09
C LEU A 74 43.58 -18.50 52.67
N PHE A 75 44.81 -18.96 52.49
CA PHE A 75 45.43 -19.09 51.17
C PHE A 75 44.69 -20.04 50.25
N MET A 76 44.24 -21.19 50.77
CA MET A 76 43.41 -22.13 50.00
C MET A 76 42.07 -21.49 49.62
N GLY A 77 41.42 -20.77 50.54
CA GLY A 77 40.19 -20.03 50.23
C GLY A 77 40.39 -18.98 49.12
N TYR A 78 41.52 -18.26 49.12
CA TYR A 78 41.85 -17.34 48.02
C TYR A 78 42.13 -18.08 46.70
N ALA A 79 42.78 -19.24 46.74
CA ALA A 79 43.02 -20.05 45.56
C ALA A 79 41.70 -20.55 44.93
N ASP A 80 40.73 -20.95 45.76
CA ASP A 80 39.39 -21.34 45.30
C ASP A 80 38.66 -20.15 44.63
N ILE A 81 38.69 -18.97 45.25
CA ILE A 81 38.08 -17.74 44.68
C ILE A 81 38.71 -17.38 43.33
N LEU A 82 40.03 -17.47 43.21
CA LEU A 82 40.73 -17.24 41.93
C LEU A 82 40.35 -18.29 40.88
N GLY A 83 40.14 -19.54 41.29
CA GLY A 83 39.63 -20.60 40.42
C GLY A 83 38.23 -20.28 39.90
N ASP A 84 37.33 -19.83 40.79
CA ASP A 84 35.96 -19.41 40.45
C ASP A 84 35.94 -18.20 39.50
N GLU A 85 36.83 -17.22 39.71
CA GLU A 85 36.99 -16.05 38.82
C GLU A 85 37.32 -16.49 37.39
N ILE A 86 38.27 -17.41 37.22
CA ILE A 86 38.64 -17.96 35.91
C ILE A 86 37.47 -18.70 35.26
N ILE A 87 36.68 -19.45 36.04
CA ILE A 87 35.49 -20.14 35.53
C ILE A 87 34.46 -19.12 35.03
N LEU A 88 34.19 -18.07 35.82
CA LEU A 88 33.26 -17.00 35.46
C LEU A 88 33.71 -16.25 34.20
N GLU A 89 34.99 -15.91 34.07
CA GLU A 89 35.51 -15.26 32.87
C GLU A 89 35.34 -16.11 31.61
N ASN A 90 35.58 -17.42 31.72
CA ASN A 90 35.40 -18.32 30.58
C ASN A 90 33.93 -18.47 30.19
N LEU A 91 33.02 -18.53 31.17
CA LEU A 91 31.57 -18.53 30.91
C LEU A 91 31.13 -17.23 30.24
N LEU A 92 31.55 -16.07 30.77
CA LEU A 92 31.25 -14.76 30.19
C LEU A 92 31.75 -14.67 28.74
N ARG A 93 32.99 -15.07 28.49
CA ARG A 93 33.60 -15.11 27.15
C ARG A 93 32.83 -16.01 26.18
N GLY A 94 32.24 -17.10 26.67
CA GLY A 94 31.39 -17.99 25.87
C GLY A 94 30.01 -17.40 25.56
N THR A 95 29.43 -16.64 26.49
CA THR A 95 28.09 -16.04 26.33
C THR A 95 28.08 -14.75 25.52
N GLU A 96 29.15 -13.97 25.56
CA GLU A 96 29.28 -12.69 24.84
C GLU A 96 29.02 -12.80 23.32
N PRO A 97 29.63 -13.74 22.57
CA PRO A 97 29.34 -13.88 21.15
C PRO A 97 27.90 -14.34 20.87
N GLN A 98 27.27 -15.08 21.80
CA GLN A 98 25.88 -15.49 21.64
C GLN A 98 24.94 -14.30 21.79
N LEU A 99 25.22 -13.39 22.74
CA LEU A 99 24.47 -12.15 22.91
C LEU A 99 24.61 -11.25 21.68
N GLN A 100 25.84 -11.07 21.18
CA GLN A 100 26.09 -10.29 19.96
C GLN A 100 25.38 -10.86 18.73
N GLN A 101 25.33 -12.19 18.59
CA GLN A 101 24.59 -12.84 17.50
C GLN A 101 23.07 -12.63 17.64
N LEU A 102 22.54 -12.65 18.87
CA LEU A 102 21.13 -12.43 19.11
C LEU A 102 20.73 -10.98 18.80
N GLU A 103 21.55 -10.02 19.22
CA GLU A 103 21.38 -8.59 18.92
C GLU A 103 21.37 -8.36 17.40
N ALA A 104 22.36 -8.91 16.68
CA ALA A 104 22.43 -8.79 15.22
C ALA A 104 21.19 -9.38 14.50
N ARG A 105 20.68 -10.52 14.98
CA ARG A 105 19.44 -11.12 14.43
C ARG A 105 18.21 -10.27 14.73
N LEU A 106 18.15 -9.65 15.90
CA LEU A 106 17.05 -8.78 16.27
C LEU A 106 17.05 -7.52 15.40
N ASP A 107 18.22 -6.91 15.18
CA ASP A 107 18.38 -5.74 14.30
C ASP A 107 17.98 -6.07 12.85
N GLU A 108 18.41 -7.23 12.34
CA GLU A 108 18.01 -7.68 11.01
C GLU A 108 16.49 -7.87 10.91
N SER A 109 15.87 -8.50 11.91
CA SER A 109 14.42 -8.69 11.96
C SER A 109 13.68 -7.35 12.01
N GLN A 110 14.16 -6.40 12.82
CA GLN A 110 13.57 -5.06 12.91
C GLN A 110 13.66 -4.32 11.58
N ALA A 111 14.82 -4.36 10.90
CA ALA A 111 15.00 -3.75 9.59
C ALA A 111 14.06 -4.36 8.53
N GLN A 112 13.89 -5.69 8.55
CA GLN A 112 12.93 -6.37 7.66
C GLN A 112 11.48 -5.96 7.96
N HIS A 113 11.11 -5.83 9.24
CA HIS A 113 9.77 -5.38 9.63
C HIS A 113 9.53 -3.92 9.22
N GLU A 114 10.50 -3.03 9.40
CA GLU A 114 10.40 -1.63 9.00
C GLU A 114 10.22 -1.51 7.48
N GLN A 115 10.96 -2.30 6.71
CA GLN A 115 10.82 -2.35 5.25
C GLN A 115 9.42 -2.84 4.84
N ARG A 116 8.91 -3.91 5.45
CA ARG A 116 7.55 -4.41 5.18
C ARG A 116 6.47 -3.38 5.52
N VAL A 117 6.65 -2.62 6.61
CA VAL A 117 5.72 -1.54 6.97
C VAL A 117 5.74 -0.42 5.93
N LYS A 118 6.91 -0.06 5.40
CA LYS A 118 7.02 0.94 4.32
C LYS A 118 6.31 0.49 3.05
N GLU A 119 6.54 -0.76 2.62
CA GLU A 119 5.87 -1.35 1.46
C GLU A 119 4.35 -1.43 1.65
N MET A 120 3.90 -1.84 2.84
CA MET A 120 2.47 -1.87 3.17
C MET A 120 1.84 -0.47 3.11
N ASN A 121 2.51 0.53 3.67
CA ASN A 121 2.01 1.90 3.65
C ASN A 121 1.90 2.46 2.22
N GLN A 122 2.86 2.14 1.35
CA GLN A 122 2.79 2.49 -0.06
C GLN A 122 1.59 1.82 -0.75
N ALA A 123 1.40 0.52 -0.52
CA ALA A 123 0.26 -0.22 -1.08
C ALA A 123 -1.09 0.32 -0.58
N VAL A 124 -1.18 0.73 0.69
CA VAL A 124 -2.39 1.36 1.25
C VAL A 124 -2.65 2.71 0.58
N GLN A 125 -1.63 3.55 0.37
CA GLN A 125 -1.79 4.84 -0.31
C GLN A 125 -2.26 4.69 -1.77
N GLU A 126 -1.71 3.72 -2.49
CA GLU A 126 -2.16 3.40 -3.85
C GLU A 126 -3.62 2.93 -3.87
N MET A 127 -4.00 2.09 -2.91
CA MET A 127 -5.37 1.61 -2.77
C MET A 127 -6.34 2.75 -2.41
N GLU A 128 -5.97 3.66 -1.51
CA GLU A 128 -6.76 4.84 -1.17
C GLU A 128 -6.98 5.75 -2.39
N GLY A 129 -5.94 5.94 -3.21
CA GLY A 129 -6.05 6.65 -4.48
C GLY A 129 -7.05 5.98 -5.43
N ALA A 130 -6.94 4.66 -5.62
CA ALA A 130 -7.84 3.90 -6.46
C ALA A 130 -9.30 3.92 -5.96
N ILE A 131 -9.51 3.86 -4.64
CA ILE A 131 -10.85 3.99 -4.03
C ILE A 131 -11.42 5.38 -4.32
N GLY A 132 -10.62 6.44 -4.18
CA GLY A 132 -11.05 7.81 -4.48
C GLY A 132 -11.47 8.01 -5.95
N GLU A 133 -10.72 7.43 -6.89
CA GLU A 133 -11.09 7.44 -8.31
C GLU A 133 -12.40 6.67 -8.54
N MET A 134 -12.54 5.49 -7.94
CA MET A 134 -13.74 4.66 -8.06
C MET A 134 -14.98 5.36 -7.49
N ASP A 135 -14.86 6.05 -6.35
CA ASP A 135 -15.95 6.84 -5.77
C ASP A 135 -16.39 7.96 -6.70
N SER A 136 -15.43 8.63 -7.35
CA SER A 136 -15.72 9.67 -8.32
C SER A 136 -16.47 9.13 -9.54
N ASP A 137 -16.06 7.96 -10.06
CA ASP A 137 -16.71 7.28 -11.18
C ASP A 137 -18.12 6.83 -10.80
N LEU A 138 -18.30 6.25 -9.63
CA LEU A 138 -19.60 5.86 -9.10
C LEU A 138 -20.55 7.06 -9.01
N ALA A 139 -20.07 8.22 -8.51
CA ALA A 139 -20.86 9.44 -8.46
C ALA A 139 -21.28 9.91 -9.87
N THR A 140 -20.39 9.83 -10.86
CA THR A 140 -20.75 10.18 -12.24
C THR A 140 -21.80 9.22 -12.81
N LEU A 141 -21.67 7.92 -12.59
CA LEU A 141 -22.60 6.91 -13.07
C LEU A 141 -23.98 7.06 -12.42
N GLN A 142 -24.04 7.32 -11.11
CA GLN A 142 -25.29 7.60 -10.41
C GLN A 142 -25.98 8.85 -10.97
N LYS A 143 -25.24 9.95 -11.20
CA LYS A 143 -25.78 11.18 -11.79
C LYS A 143 -26.31 10.93 -13.20
N GLN A 144 -25.59 10.15 -14.02
CA GLN A 144 -26.04 9.76 -15.36
C GLN A 144 -27.29 8.88 -15.31
N GLN A 145 -27.34 7.90 -14.41
CA GLN A 145 -28.47 7.01 -14.25
C GLN A 145 -29.72 7.76 -13.76
N ALA A 146 -29.57 8.64 -12.77
CA ALA A 146 -30.65 9.50 -12.29
C ALA A 146 -31.19 10.41 -13.41
N ALA A 147 -30.30 11.04 -14.18
CA ALA A 147 -30.69 11.85 -15.34
C ALA A 147 -31.46 11.03 -16.40
N ARG A 148 -30.99 9.81 -16.71
CA ARG A 148 -31.66 8.89 -17.64
C ARG A 148 -33.03 8.44 -17.12
N LYS A 149 -33.16 8.11 -15.83
CA LYS A 149 -34.42 7.71 -15.20
C LYS A 149 -35.45 8.84 -15.24
N VAL A 150 -35.04 10.04 -14.81
CA VAL A 150 -35.88 11.26 -14.88
C VAL A 150 -36.36 11.51 -16.31
N THR A 151 -35.49 11.35 -17.30
CA THR A 151 -35.84 11.49 -18.72
C THR A 151 -36.90 10.48 -19.17
N ARG A 152 -36.80 9.20 -18.73
CA ARG A 152 -37.76 8.14 -19.09
C ARG A 152 -39.16 8.40 -18.49
N ASP A 153 -39.21 8.79 -17.22
CA ASP A 153 -40.48 9.04 -16.52
C ASP A 153 -41.15 10.31 -17.03
N ASP A 154 -40.38 11.37 -17.27
CA ASP A 154 -40.88 12.61 -17.88
C ASP A 154 -41.45 12.36 -19.30
N TYR A 155 -40.80 11.52 -20.11
CA TYR A 155 -41.27 11.18 -21.45
C TYR A 155 -42.61 10.42 -21.42
N ARG A 156 -42.74 9.44 -20.53
CA ARG A 156 -44.00 8.70 -20.33
C ARG A 156 -45.13 9.64 -19.91
N LEU A 157 -44.86 10.54 -18.98
CA LEU A 157 -45.82 11.55 -18.54
C LEU A 157 -46.24 12.45 -19.71
N ALA A 158 -45.29 12.92 -20.52
CA ALA A 158 -45.59 13.79 -21.67
C ALA A 158 -46.50 13.09 -22.69
N ILE A 159 -46.27 11.80 -22.95
CA ILE A 159 -47.12 10.97 -23.83
C ILE A 159 -48.52 10.76 -23.23
N LEU A 160 -48.62 10.47 -21.93
CA LEU A 160 -49.92 10.33 -21.26
C LEU A 160 -50.74 11.63 -21.31
N LEU A 161 -50.10 12.77 -21.08
CA LEU A 161 -50.75 14.08 -21.18
C LEU A 161 -51.25 14.36 -22.60
N PHE A 162 -50.50 13.97 -23.64
CA PHE A 162 -50.94 14.07 -25.03
C PHE A 162 -52.16 13.18 -25.29
N ARG A 163 -52.13 11.92 -24.83
CA ARG A 163 -53.26 10.98 -24.98
C ARG A 163 -54.53 11.47 -24.29
N ASN A 164 -54.38 12.15 -23.14
CA ASN A 164 -55.49 12.73 -22.39
C ASN A 164 -55.95 14.10 -22.93
N GLY A 165 -55.48 14.53 -24.10
CA GLY A 165 -55.85 15.80 -24.74
C GLY A 165 -55.27 17.06 -24.06
N GLN A 166 -54.44 16.91 -23.02
CA GLN A 166 -53.85 18.02 -22.27
C GLN A 166 -52.59 18.55 -23.00
N TYR A 167 -52.77 19.04 -24.23
CA TYR A 167 -51.67 19.35 -25.15
C TYR A 167 -50.70 20.41 -24.62
N ARG A 168 -51.20 21.48 -23.98
CA ARG A 168 -50.35 22.53 -23.39
C ARG A 168 -49.43 21.99 -22.30
N LYS A 169 -49.95 21.12 -21.42
CA LYS A 169 -49.14 20.47 -20.37
C LYS A 169 -48.14 19.47 -20.95
N SER A 170 -48.55 18.71 -21.98
CA SER A 170 -47.65 17.80 -22.70
C SER A 170 -46.49 18.55 -23.36
N ILE A 171 -46.74 19.71 -23.99
CA ILE A 171 -45.69 20.58 -24.54
C ILE A 171 -44.70 21.00 -23.45
N ALA A 172 -45.20 21.45 -22.30
CA ALA A 172 -44.33 21.86 -21.19
C ALA A 172 -43.44 20.68 -20.71
N ALA A 173 -44.01 19.48 -20.61
CA ALA A 173 -43.27 18.27 -20.25
C ALA A 173 -42.20 17.92 -21.31
N PHE A 174 -42.55 17.92 -22.61
CA PHE A 174 -41.57 17.65 -23.68
C PHE A 174 -40.45 18.69 -23.76
N LYS A 175 -40.77 19.99 -23.59
CA LYS A 175 -39.75 21.06 -23.53
C LYS A 175 -38.81 20.89 -22.35
N ARG A 176 -39.33 20.47 -21.19
CA ARG A 176 -38.51 20.15 -20.01
C ARG A 176 -37.53 19.02 -20.29
N ILE A 177 -37.97 17.97 -21.01
CA ILE A 177 -37.09 16.86 -21.39
C ILE A 177 -36.01 17.35 -22.36
N LEU A 178 -36.40 18.14 -23.38
CA LEU A 178 -35.48 18.67 -24.38
C LEU A 178 -34.39 19.57 -23.78
N GLY A 179 -34.70 20.26 -22.68
CA GLY A 179 -33.74 21.09 -21.94
C GLY A 179 -32.80 20.32 -21.00
N LYS A 180 -33.04 19.02 -20.78
CA LYS A 180 -32.20 18.14 -19.95
C LYS A 180 -31.32 17.23 -20.81
N LYS A 181 -30.29 16.63 -20.22
CA LYS A 181 -29.47 15.61 -20.89
C LYS A 181 -30.32 14.35 -21.13
N HIS A 182 -30.69 14.11 -22.38
CA HIS A 182 -31.46 12.94 -22.81
C HIS A 182 -30.67 12.08 -23.80
N ALA A 183 -31.09 10.83 -24.00
CA ALA A 183 -30.46 9.97 -25.01
C ALA A 183 -30.62 10.59 -26.42
N PRO A 184 -29.59 10.53 -27.29
CA PRO A 184 -29.68 11.03 -28.66
C PRO A 184 -30.82 10.41 -29.46
N SER A 185 -31.08 9.11 -29.24
CA SER A 185 -32.18 8.35 -29.86
C SER A 185 -33.57 8.75 -29.39
N LEU A 186 -33.69 9.56 -28.34
CA LEU A 186 -34.98 10.07 -27.87
C LEU A 186 -35.32 11.43 -28.49
N ARG A 187 -34.35 12.11 -29.11
CA ARG A 187 -34.48 13.50 -29.55
C ARG A 187 -35.54 13.65 -30.64
N ASP A 188 -35.50 12.81 -31.67
CA ASP A 188 -36.48 12.80 -32.76
C ASP A 188 -37.91 12.50 -32.25
N ASN A 189 -38.04 11.58 -31.28
CA ASN A 189 -39.29 11.27 -30.61
C ASN A 189 -39.84 12.45 -29.80
N ILE A 190 -38.99 13.19 -29.07
CA ILE A 190 -39.39 14.40 -28.34
C ILE A 190 -39.84 15.50 -29.31
N LEU A 191 -39.06 15.75 -30.36
CA LEU A 191 -39.41 16.74 -31.39
C LEU A 191 -40.73 16.37 -32.08
N PHE A 192 -40.95 15.09 -32.36
CA PHE A 192 -42.19 14.60 -32.96
C PHE A 192 -43.38 14.75 -32.01
N GLY A 193 -43.18 14.49 -30.71
CA GLY A 193 -44.17 14.74 -29.66
C GLY A 193 -44.55 16.22 -29.58
N LEU A 194 -43.58 17.13 -29.64
CA LEU A 194 -43.83 18.58 -29.69
C LEU A 194 -44.61 18.96 -30.95
N ALA A 195 -44.15 18.53 -32.13
CA ALA A 195 -44.83 18.78 -33.39
C ALA A 195 -46.28 18.30 -33.37
N SER A 196 -46.52 17.09 -32.86
CA SER A 196 -47.86 16.49 -32.74
C SER A 196 -48.77 17.29 -31.81
N ASN A 197 -48.26 17.75 -30.67
CA ASN A 197 -49.02 18.62 -29.76
C ASN A 197 -49.37 19.96 -30.41
N PHE A 198 -48.40 20.63 -31.05
CA PHE A 198 -48.64 21.92 -31.71
C PHE A 198 -49.61 21.77 -32.89
N TYR A 199 -49.51 20.67 -33.64
CA TYR A 199 -50.48 20.31 -34.67
C TYR A 199 -51.90 20.14 -34.11
N LYS A 200 -52.06 19.42 -32.98
CA LYS A 200 -53.37 19.27 -32.33
C LYS A 200 -53.95 20.58 -31.80
N LEU A 201 -53.10 21.53 -31.42
CA LEU A 201 -53.49 22.90 -31.06
C LEU A 201 -53.70 23.81 -32.27
N LYS A 202 -53.61 23.29 -33.52
CA LYS A 202 -53.67 24.04 -34.78
C LYS A 202 -52.60 25.14 -34.91
N GLN A 203 -51.53 25.05 -34.13
CA GLN A 203 -50.38 25.96 -34.19
C GLN A 203 -49.39 25.46 -35.24
N TYR A 204 -49.81 25.53 -36.51
CA TYR A 204 -49.12 24.90 -37.64
C TYR A 204 -47.69 25.42 -37.87
N GLY A 205 -47.42 26.71 -37.66
CA GLY A 205 -46.07 27.25 -37.81
C GLY A 205 -45.06 26.62 -36.85
N GLN A 206 -45.44 26.45 -35.58
CA GLN A 206 -44.58 25.81 -34.58
C GLN A 206 -44.43 24.31 -34.86
N ALA A 207 -45.52 23.64 -35.25
CA ALA A 207 -45.47 22.24 -35.64
C ALA A 207 -44.48 22.00 -36.80
N LEU A 208 -44.57 22.79 -37.87
CA LEU A 208 -43.63 22.72 -39.00
C LEU A 208 -42.18 23.00 -38.58
N GLY A 209 -41.94 23.93 -37.65
CA GLY A 209 -40.60 24.20 -37.13
C GLY A 209 -39.95 22.95 -36.52
N TYR A 210 -40.69 22.21 -35.69
CA TYR A 210 -40.20 20.96 -35.10
C TYR A 210 -40.07 19.83 -36.13
N LEU A 211 -41.03 19.67 -37.04
CA LEU A 211 -40.96 18.66 -38.11
C LEU A 211 -39.78 18.88 -39.04
N ASN A 212 -39.53 20.14 -39.45
CA ASN A 212 -38.38 20.50 -40.29
C ASN A 212 -37.05 20.20 -39.58
N SER A 213 -36.99 20.36 -38.25
CA SER A 213 -35.81 19.96 -37.48
C SER A 213 -35.58 18.44 -37.52
N ILE A 214 -36.64 17.62 -37.51
CA ILE A 214 -36.52 16.16 -37.65
C ILE A 214 -36.03 15.82 -39.06
N ILE A 215 -36.66 16.41 -40.07
CA ILE A 215 -36.34 16.16 -41.49
C ILE A 215 -34.87 16.46 -41.79
N ARG A 216 -34.35 17.58 -41.27
CA ARG A 216 -32.97 18.02 -41.51
C ARG A 216 -31.95 17.26 -40.68
N ASN A 217 -32.21 17.08 -39.39
CA ASN A 217 -31.19 16.59 -38.45
C ASN A 217 -31.25 15.07 -38.22
N HIS A 218 -32.35 14.42 -38.58
CA HIS A 218 -32.57 12.98 -38.36
C HIS A 218 -33.03 12.29 -39.66
N PRO A 219 -32.26 12.35 -40.77
CA PRO A 219 -32.67 11.85 -42.08
C PRO A 219 -32.89 10.34 -42.15
N LYS A 220 -32.28 9.58 -41.24
CA LYS A 220 -32.39 8.12 -41.15
C LYS A 220 -33.32 7.65 -40.01
N GLY A 221 -33.96 8.57 -39.29
CA GLY A 221 -34.80 8.22 -38.14
C GLY A 221 -36.21 7.80 -38.55
N ASP A 222 -36.85 6.95 -37.75
CA ASP A 222 -38.18 6.39 -38.01
C ASP A 222 -39.26 7.47 -38.19
N LYS A 223 -39.05 8.66 -37.61
CA LYS A 223 -39.97 9.79 -37.68
C LYS A 223 -39.82 10.62 -38.95
N TRP A 224 -38.79 10.38 -39.77
CA TRP A 224 -38.51 11.19 -40.95
C TRP A 224 -39.65 11.16 -41.98
N LEU A 225 -40.10 9.96 -42.36
CA LEU A 225 -41.18 9.75 -43.33
C LEU A 225 -42.51 10.34 -42.84
N VAL A 226 -42.86 10.03 -41.58
CA VAL A 226 -44.10 10.54 -40.97
C VAL A 226 -44.05 12.06 -40.83
N SER A 227 -42.87 12.64 -40.56
CA SER A 227 -42.72 14.10 -40.49
C SER A 227 -42.96 14.77 -41.84
N HIS A 228 -42.55 14.17 -42.95
CA HIS A 228 -42.90 14.68 -44.29
C HIS A 228 -44.41 14.60 -44.54
N ALA A 229 -45.05 13.48 -44.21
CA ALA A 229 -46.48 13.31 -44.40
C ALA A 229 -47.30 14.35 -43.61
N ILE A 230 -46.95 14.57 -42.33
CA ILE A 230 -47.62 15.58 -41.49
C ILE A 230 -47.33 17.00 -42.00
N SER A 231 -46.10 17.31 -42.42
CA SER A 231 -45.79 18.62 -43.02
C SER A 231 -46.59 18.87 -44.30
N GLY A 232 -46.73 17.86 -45.17
CA GLY A 232 -47.56 17.93 -46.37
C GLY A 232 -49.04 18.17 -46.03
N LEU A 233 -49.57 17.46 -45.03
CA LEU A 233 -50.93 17.69 -44.51
C LEU A 233 -51.11 19.12 -43.98
N ILE A 234 -50.15 19.63 -43.21
CA ILE A 234 -50.20 21.00 -42.70
C ILE A 234 -50.18 22.01 -43.86
N TYR A 235 -49.33 21.83 -44.87
CA TYR A 235 -49.30 22.72 -46.03
C TYR A 235 -50.60 22.68 -46.84
N ASN A 236 -51.25 21.53 -46.96
CA ASN A 236 -52.60 21.43 -47.54
C ASN A 236 -53.62 22.25 -46.74
N PHE A 237 -53.62 22.15 -45.40
CA PHE A 237 -54.50 22.99 -44.56
C PHE A 237 -54.23 24.49 -44.68
N GLN A 238 -53.00 24.87 -45.03
CA GLN A 238 -52.60 26.26 -45.24
C GLN A 238 -52.79 26.73 -46.70
N GLY A 239 -53.32 25.89 -47.60
CA GLY A 239 -53.46 26.20 -49.03
C GLY A 239 -52.14 26.30 -49.80
N GLN A 240 -51.02 25.89 -49.20
CA GLN A 240 -49.69 25.92 -49.81
C GLN A 240 -49.43 24.63 -50.61
N TYR A 241 -50.29 24.36 -51.59
CA TYR A 241 -50.34 23.09 -52.32
C TYR A 241 -49.02 22.72 -53.01
N ASN A 242 -48.34 23.70 -53.62
CA ASN A 242 -47.04 23.47 -54.27
C ASN A 242 -45.99 22.93 -53.29
N LYS A 243 -45.97 23.44 -52.05
CA LYS A 243 -45.06 22.96 -50.99
C LYS A 243 -45.49 21.59 -50.48
N ALA A 244 -46.80 21.36 -50.35
CA ALA A 244 -47.33 20.05 -49.96
C ALA A 244 -46.91 18.97 -50.95
N VAL A 245 -47.07 19.20 -52.26
CA VAL A 245 -46.65 18.28 -53.32
C VAL A 245 -45.15 17.97 -53.23
N SER A 246 -44.31 19.01 -53.15
CA SER A 246 -42.85 18.84 -53.08
C SER A 246 -42.39 17.99 -51.89
N ILE A 247 -42.93 18.23 -50.68
CA ILE A 247 -42.57 17.46 -49.49
C ILE A 247 -43.06 16.01 -49.58
N LEU A 248 -44.29 15.80 -50.08
CA LEU A 248 -44.89 14.47 -50.16
C LEU A 248 -44.19 13.60 -51.22
N GLU A 249 -43.82 14.18 -52.37
CA GLU A 249 -43.03 13.48 -53.40
C GLU A 249 -41.64 13.09 -52.88
N THR A 250 -41.05 13.90 -52.01
CA THR A 250 -39.79 13.57 -51.33
C THR A 250 -39.95 12.35 -50.41
N ALA A 251 -41.08 12.25 -49.69
CA ALA A 251 -41.38 11.10 -48.84
C ALA A 251 -41.53 9.79 -49.63
N LEU A 252 -42.14 9.83 -50.83
CA LEU A 252 -42.36 8.66 -51.68
C LEU A 252 -41.06 7.99 -52.12
N LYS A 253 -39.98 8.77 -52.29
CA LYS A 253 -38.66 8.25 -52.68
C LYS A 253 -38.05 7.28 -51.66
N HIS A 254 -38.50 7.35 -50.40
CA HIS A 254 -37.93 6.58 -49.29
C HIS A 254 -38.76 5.35 -48.88
N ARG A 255 -39.55 4.79 -49.82
CA ARG A 255 -40.37 3.57 -49.63
C ARG A 255 -41.20 3.59 -48.33
N PRO A 256 -42.28 4.40 -48.29
CA PRO A 256 -43.21 4.41 -47.17
C PRO A 256 -43.83 3.03 -46.94
N ASN A 257 -44.19 2.72 -45.70
CA ASN A 257 -45.00 1.54 -45.41
C ASN A 257 -46.39 1.65 -46.09
N PRO A 258 -47.13 0.54 -46.29
CA PRO A 258 -48.37 0.55 -47.06
C PRO A 258 -49.42 1.54 -46.53
N ASP A 259 -49.55 1.67 -45.21
CA ASP A 259 -50.51 2.57 -44.59
C ASP A 259 -50.16 4.04 -44.83
N LEU A 260 -48.89 4.40 -44.64
CA LEU A 260 -48.41 5.77 -44.88
C LEU A 260 -48.42 6.11 -46.36
N LEU A 261 -48.15 5.14 -47.24
CA LEU A 261 -48.23 5.32 -48.70
C LEU A 261 -49.64 5.73 -49.14
N LYS A 262 -50.68 5.03 -48.64
CA LYS A 262 -52.08 5.40 -48.90
C LYS A 262 -52.38 6.82 -48.44
N ILE A 263 -51.93 7.19 -47.24
CA ILE A 263 -52.11 8.54 -46.70
C ILE A 263 -51.42 9.59 -47.58
N ILE A 264 -50.15 9.36 -47.95
CA ILE A 264 -49.37 10.29 -48.79
C ILE A 264 -50.05 10.50 -50.16
N ASN A 265 -50.49 9.42 -50.81
CA ASN A 265 -51.17 9.49 -52.11
C ASN A 265 -52.48 10.28 -52.02
N ARG A 266 -53.27 10.08 -50.96
CA ARG A 266 -54.50 10.86 -50.72
C ARG A 266 -54.18 12.35 -50.54
N LEU A 267 -53.14 12.69 -49.78
CA LEU A 267 -52.71 14.08 -49.58
C LEU A 267 -52.20 14.73 -50.87
N LEU A 268 -51.53 13.95 -51.74
CA LEU A 268 -51.08 14.42 -53.05
C LEU A 268 -52.26 14.67 -54.00
N SER A 269 -53.25 13.78 -54.04
CA SER A 269 -54.45 13.96 -54.85
C SER A 269 -55.18 15.26 -54.48
N LEU A 270 -55.37 15.50 -53.18
CA LEU A 270 -55.96 16.73 -52.66
C LEU A 270 -55.15 17.97 -53.07
N ALA A 271 -53.82 17.91 -52.94
CA ALA A 271 -52.94 19.04 -53.29
C ALA A 271 -52.94 19.35 -54.80
N LYS A 272 -53.17 18.35 -55.66
CA LYS A 272 -53.20 18.47 -57.13
C LYS A 272 -54.61 18.80 -57.67
N GLY A 273 -55.60 19.04 -56.80
CA GLY A 273 -56.96 19.38 -57.18
C GLY A 273 -57.88 18.18 -57.48
N GLY A 274 -57.48 16.96 -57.11
CA GLY A 274 -58.31 15.77 -57.22
C GLY A 274 -59.39 15.72 -56.13
N ALA A 275 -60.61 15.31 -56.50
CA ALA A 275 -61.68 15.05 -55.56
C ALA A 275 -61.26 13.95 -54.58
N VAL A 276 -61.41 14.20 -53.27
CA VAL A 276 -61.12 13.20 -52.25
C VAL A 276 -62.32 12.28 -52.17
N ASP A 277 -62.30 11.17 -52.90
CA ASP A 277 -63.31 10.13 -52.72
C ASP A 277 -63.23 9.62 -51.28
N ALA A 278 -64.33 9.76 -50.54
CA ALA A 278 -64.39 9.47 -49.11
C ALA A 278 -64.37 7.97 -48.77
N SER A 279 -64.10 7.10 -49.75
CA SER A 279 -64.23 5.65 -49.66
C SER A 279 -63.00 4.92 -50.20
N SER A 280 -61.90 4.92 -49.43
CA SER A 280 -60.76 3.98 -49.55
C SER A 280 -59.85 4.05 -48.33
#